data_AF-A0A933H6P6-F1
#
_entry.id   AF-A0A933H6P6-F1
#
_cell.length_a   1.000
_cell.length_b   1.000
_cell.length_c   1.000
_cell.angle_alpha   90.00
_cell.angle_beta   90.00
_cell.angle_gamma   90.00
#
_symmetry.space_group_name_H-M   'P 1'
#
loop_
_entity.id
_entity.type
_entity.pdbx_description
1 polymer ?
#
loop_
_entity_poly.entity_id
_entity_poly.type
_entity_poly.pdbx_seq_one_letter_code
_entity_poly.pdbx_strand_id
1 'polypeptide(L)'
;MLYLPPLTLFTLAWLMGIAVAPLIDVSVWVWVAMGIVAVLAAVVSRHYVIARTALITFAFLTFGAARYLSSQPSLLDPNFIASYNDGDALTIEGIVVDEPDVRDAAINLRLQAESVRVRNSVREVEGVVLIQVPRYPPIEYGARVRAFGVLQTPPAFEDFSYRDFLARQGIYSTMYRARVEVNDGEAKDFFTRLRVMIFKPIFIFKSRAIESILKTFPEPQGALISGILLGVDSNIPESLQNAFRVTGTSHIVAISGFNISIIAGIVSSLFRKIFGERRA
;
A
#
# COMPACT_ATOMS: atom_id res chain seq x y z
N MET A 1 21.95 -0.23 -36.00
CA MET A 1 21.57 -1.37 -35.13
C MET A 1 21.92 -0.99 -33.70
N LEU A 2 20.91 -0.69 -32.86
CA LEU A 2 21.14 -0.45 -31.44
C LEU A 2 21.60 -1.76 -30.79
N TYR A 3 22.88 -1.85 -30.42
CA TYR A 3 23.37 -2.91 -29.52
C TYR A 3 22.82 -2.63 -28.13
N LEU A 4 21.62 -3.15 -27.85
CA LEU A 4 21.12 -3.19 -26.48
C LEU A 4 22.01 -4.16 -25.69
N PRO A 5 22.66 -3.72 -24.59
CA PRO A 5 23.46 -4.62 -23.78
C PRO A 5 22.58 -5.78 -23.27
N PRO A 6 23.10 -7.02 -23.19
CA PRO A 6 22.30 -8.22 -22.85
C PRO A 6 21.47 -8.04 -21.57
N LEU A 7 22.00 -7.31 -20.59
CA LEU A 7 21.30 -6.99 -19.34
C LEU A 7 20.01 -6.20 -19.57
N THR A 8 20.01 -5.22 -20.49
CA THR A 8 18.81 -4.42 -20.80
C THR A 8 17.72 -5.26 -21.47
N LEU A 9 18.11 -6.25 -22.27
CA LEU A 9 17.15 -7.17 -22.87
C LEU A 9 16.46 -8.04 -21.81
N PHE A 10 17.22 -8.53 -20.83
CA PHE A 10 16.69 -9.36 -19.75
C PHE A 10 15.80 -8.55 -18.79
N THR A 11 16.17 -7.30 -18.47
CA THR A 11 15.33 -6.44 -17.63
C THR A 11 14.04 -6.04 -18.34
N LEU A 12 14.09 -5.72 -19.64
CA LEU A 12 12.89 -5.45 -20.44
C LEU A 12 11.98 -6.68 -20.52
N ALA A 13 12.54 -7.87 -20.70
CA ALA A 13 11.77 -9.12 -20.71
C ALA A 13 11.11 -9.41 -19.36
N TRP A 14 11.82 -9.21 -18.25
CA TRP A 14 11.27 -9.32 -16.91
C TRP A 14 10.10 -8.35 -16.68
N LEU A 15 10.27 -7.08 -17.04
CA LEU A 15 9.22 -6.06 -16.93
C LEU A 15 8.02 -6.39 -17.82
N MET A 16 8.26 -6.89 -19.04
CA MET A 16 7.22 -7.36 -19.95
C MET A 16 6.47 -8.56 -19.34
N GLY A 17 7.17 -9.48 -18.70
CA GLY A 17 6.56 -10.60 -17.97
C GLY A 17 5.60 -10.15 -16.88
N ILE A 18 5.99 -9.15 -16.08
CA ILE A 18 5.12 -8.53 -15.07
C ILE A 18 3.89 -7.88 -15.72
N ALA A 19 4.06 -7.20 -16.86
CA ALA A 19 2.97 -6.52 -17.57
C ALA A 19 1.99 -7.48 -18.26
N VAL A 20 2.48 -8.62 -18.76
CA VAL A 20 1.68 -9.63 -19.46
C VAL A 20 0.92 -10.56 -18.50
N ALA A 21 1.50 -10.83 -17.33
CA ALA A 21 0.89 -11.71 -16.33
C ALA A 21 -0.58 -11.42 -16.00
N PRO A 22 -1.04 -10.17 -15.78
CA PRO A 22 -2.45 -9.90 -15.49
C PRO A 22 -3.39 -10.08 -16.70
N LEU A 23 -2.87 -10.19 -17.92
CA LEU A 23 -3.68 -10.38 -19.14
C LEU A 23 -3.99 -11.87 -19.41
N ILE A 24 -3.27 -12.78 -18.74
CA ILE A 24 -3.31 -14.21 -19.02
C ILE A 24 -3.61 -14.95 -17.71
N ASP A 25 -4.80 -15.55 -17.64
CA ASP A 25 -5.22 -16.34 -16.48
C ASP A 25 -4.62 -17.76 -16.55
N VAL A 26 -3.36 -17.86 -16.13
CA VAL A 26 -2.59 -19.10 -16.11
C VAL A 26 -1.92 -19.27 -14.76
N SER A 27 -1.98 -20.49 -14.22
CA SER A 27 -1.37 -20.82 -12.93
C SER A 27 0.12 -20.48 -12.87
N VAL A 28 0.58 -19.99 -11.71
CA VAL A 28 2.00 -19.70 -11.42
C VAL A 28 2.91 -20.86 -11.81
N TRP A 29 2.46 -22.11 -11.58
CA TRP A 29 3.26 -23.31 -11.86
C TRP A 29 3.54 -23.51 -13.34
N VAL A 30 2.63 -23.10 -14.23
CA VAL A 30 2.85 -23.18 -15.68
C VAL A 30 3.93 -22.19 -16.09
N TRP A 31 3.90 -20.96 -15.57
CA TRP A 31 4.97 -19.97 -15.81
C TRP A 31 6.33 -20.43 -15.30
N VAL A 32 6.37 -21.02 -14.10
CA VAL A 32 7.61 -21.59 -13.53
C VAL A 32 8.12 -22.76 -14.39
N ALA A 33 7.24 -23.67 -14.81
CA ALA A 33 7.60 -24.79 -15.66
C ALA A 33 8.17 -24.32 -17.01
N MET A 34 7.52 -23.35 -17.66
CA MET A 34 8.01 -22.75 -18.91
C MET A 34 9.40 -22.12 -18.74
N GLY A 35 9.63 -21.41 -17.62
CA GLY A 35 10.94 -20.84 -17.29
C GLY A 35 12.02 -21.89 -17.09
N ILE A 36 11.73 -22.98 -16.37
CA ILE A 36 12.66 -24.09 -16.15
C ILE A 36 13.00 -24.77 -17.48
N VAL A 37 11.99 -25.07 -18.31
CA VAL A 37 12.19 -25.68 -19.64
C VAL A 37 13.08 -24.79 -20.52
N ALA A 38 12.85 -23.46 -20.50
CA ALA A 38 13.65 -22.52 -21.26
C ALA A 38 15.11 -22.46 -20.79
N VAL A 39 15.35 -22.51 -19.47
CA VAL A 39 16.70 -22.60 -18.90
C VAL A 39 17.39 -23.90 -19.30
N LEU A 40 16.70 -25.04 -19.20
CA LEU A 40 17.25 -26.35 -19.60
C LEU A 40 17.59 -26.38 -21.09
N ALA A 41 16.70 -25.85 -21.94
CA ALA A 41 16.96 -25.72 -23.38
C ALA A 41 18.16 -24.81 -23.66
N ALA A 42 18.34 -23.72 -22.90
CA ALA A 42 19.47 -22.81 -23.04
C ALA A 42 20.82 -23.46 -22.67
N VAL A 43 20.81 -24.42 -21.74
CA VAL A 43 22.01 -25.21 -21.36
C VAL A 43 22.40 -26.17 -22.48
N VAL A 44 21.42 -26.82 -23.12
CA VAL A 44 21.67 -27.74 -24.25
C VAL A 44 22.12 -26.98 -25.51
N SER A 45 21.54 -25.81 -25.77
CA SER A 45 21.84 -24.98 -26.95
C SER A 45 23.12 -24.13 -26.80
N ARG A 46 24.09 -24.56 -25.99
CA ARG A 46 25.30 -23.80 -25.65
C ARG A 46 26.14 -23.35 -26.84
N HIS A 47 26.02 -24.05 -27.97
CA HIS A 47 26.74 -23.76 -29.21
C HIS A 47 26.05 -22.70 -30.11
N TYR A 48 24.78 -22.38 -29.83
CA TYR A 48 24.00 -21.41 -30.61
C TYR A 48 23.73 -20.16 -29.77
N VAL A 49 24.61 -19.15 -29.88
CA VAL A 49 24.56 -17.94 -29.05
C VAL A 49 23.21 -17.22 -29.14
N ILE A 50 22.65 -17.09 -30.35
CA ILE A 50 21.36 -16.42 -30.58
C ILE A 50 20.19 -17.19 -29.96
N ALA A 51 20.17 -18.53 -30.12
CA ALA A 51 19.12 -19.35 -29.53
C ALA A 51 19.19 -19.32 -28.00
N ARG A 52 20.41 -19.39 -27.45
CA ARG A 52 20.64 -19.30 -26.00
C ARG A 52 20.21 -17.95 -25.42
N THR A 53 20.53 -16.84 -26.07
CA THR A 53 20.09 -15.51 -25.58
C THR A 53 18.57 -15.37 -25.65
N ALA A 54 17.92 -15.84 -26.71
CA ALA A 54 16.46 -15.83 -26.82
C ALA A 54 15.78 -16.67 -25.72
N LEU A 55 16.29 -17.87 -25.44
CA LEU A 55 15.77 -18.76 -24.40
C LEU A 55 15.94 -18.19 -22.99
N ILE A 56 17.08 -17.56 -22.70
CA ILE A 56 17.30 -16.86 -21.42
C ILE A 56 16.33 -15.67 -21.30
N THR A 57 16.18 -14.85 -22.35
CA THR A 57 15.23 -13.74 -22.36
C THR A 57 13.80 -14.22 -22.10
N PHE A 58 13.40 -15.34 -22.72
CA PHE A 58 12.10 -15.94 -22.47
C PHE A 58 11.95 -16.44 -21.02
N ALA A 59 12.98 -17.06 -20.44
CA ALA A 59 12.96 -17.47 -19.04
C ALA A 59 12.79 -16.27 -18.08
N PHE A 60 13.45 -15.14 -18.35
CA PHE A 60 13.27 -13.91 -17.56
C PHE A 60 11.84 -13.36 -17.66
N LEU A 61 11.21 -13.45 -18.84
CA LEU A 61 9.80 -13.08 -19.01
C LEU A 61 8.88 -13.98 -18.17
N THR A 62 9.05 -15.29 -18.26
CA THR A 62 8.19 -16.24 -17.54
C THR A 62 8.39 -16.15 -16.02
N PHE A 63 9.62 -15.92 -15.55
CA PHE A 63 9.86 -15.71 -14.12
C PHE A 63 9.36 -14.34 -13.62
N GLY A 64 9.42 -13.30 -14.45
CA GLY A 64 8.78 -12.01 -14.14
C GLY A 64 7.27 -12.16 -13.97
N ALA A 65 6.62 -12.94 -14.86
CA ALA A 65 5.20 -13.24 -14.76
C ALA A 65 4.85 -14.10 -13.52
N ALA A 66 5.63 -15.15 -13.26
CA ALA A 66 5.47 -15.98 -12.07
C ALA A 66 5.62 -15.16 -10.78
N ARG A 67 6.62 -14.26 -10.72
CA ARG A 67 6.85 -13.39 -9.56
C ARG A 67 5.69 -12.43 -9.31
N TYR A 68 5.05 -11.91 -10.35
CA TYR A 68 3.87 -11.07 -10.22
C TYR A 68 2.71 -11.86 -9.60
N LEU A 69 2.40 -13.02 -10.19
CA LEU A 69 1.31 -13.89 -9.72
C LEU A 69 1.55 -14.42 -8.30
N SER A 70 2.78 -14.80 -7.95
CA SER A 70 3.14 -15.21 -6.58
C SER A 70 3.01 -14.10 -5.54
N SER A 71 3.07 -12.83 -5.94
CA SER A 71 2.85 -11.73 -5.00
C SER A 71 1.40 -11.34 -4.82
N GLN A 72 0.50 -11.85 -5.65
CA GLN A 72 -0.92 -11.62 -5.42
C GLN A 72 -1.43 -12.61 -4.37
N PRO A 73 -2.04 -12.14 -3.28
CA PRO A 73 -2.69 -13.03 -2.34
C PRO A 73 -3.82 -13.78 -3.06
N SER A 74 -3.98 -15.06 -2.74
CA SER A 74 -5.08 -15.85 -3.28
C SER A 74 -6.39 -15.37 -2.67
N LEU A 75 -7.16 -14.58 -3.42
CA LEU A 75 -8.42 -14.00 -2.94
C LEU A 75 -9.51 -15.04 -2.62
N LEU A 76 -9.32 -16.27 -3.10
CA LEU A 76 -10.19 -17.43 -2.86
C LEU A 76 -9.77 -18.26 -1.65
N ASP A 77 -8.65 -17.93 -0.98
CA ASP A 77 -8.22 -18.62 0.24
C ASP A 77 -9.21 -18.31 1.38
N PRO A 78 -9.79 -19.31 2.06
CA PRO A 78 -10.67 -19.11 3.21
C PRO A 78 -10.03 -18.35 4.39
N ASN A 79 -8.70 -18.29 4.44
CA ASN A 79 -7.94 -17.51 5.42
C ASN A 79 -7.73 -16.05 4.97
N PHE A 80 -8.07 -15.68 3.74
CA PHE A 80 -7.97 -14.31 3.28
C PHE A 80 -9.32 -13.60 3.40
N ILE A 81 -9.31 -12.37 3.90
CA ILE A 81 -10.54 -11.63 4.22
C ILE A 81 -11.45 -11.40 3.00
N ALA A 82 -10.88 -11.32 1.80
CA ALA A 82 -11.64 -11.11 0.56
C ALA A 82 -12.55 -12.28 0.18
N SER A 83 -12.31 -13.49 0.70
CA SER A 83 -13.18 -14.65 0.47
C SER A 83 -14.57 -14.49 1.09
N TYR A 84 -14.73 -13.56 2.05
CA TYR A 84 -15.98 -13.24 2.72
C TYR A 84 -16.69 -12.01 2.13
N ASN A 85 -16.20 -11.48 0.99
CA ASN A 85 -16.83 -10.35 0.32
C ASN A 85 -18.23 -10.71 -0.22
N ASP A 86 -19.12 -9.72 -0.23
CA ASP A 86 -20.47 -9.77 -0.78
C ASP A 86 -21.38 -10.86 -0.15
N GLY A 87 -21.03 -11.30 1.07
CA GLY A 87 -21.77 -12.27 1.86
C GLY A 87 -22.67 -11.65 2.94
N ASP A 88 -22.99 -12.46 3.96
CA ASP A 88 -23.75 -12.03 5.13
C ASP A 88 -22.97 -11.02 6.00
N ALA A 89 -23.69 -10.27 6.84
CA ALA A 89 -23.06 -9.42 7.85
C ALA A 89 -22.21 -10.25 8.82
N LEU A 90 -21.00 -9.77 9.09
CA LEU A 90 -20.00 -10.44 9.90
C LEU A 90 -19.29 -9.46 10.84
N THR A 91 -18.56 -10.02 11.80
CA THR A 91 -17.75 -9.24 12.73
C THR A 91 -16.28 -9.51 12.48
N ILE A 92 -15.50 -8.46 12.23
CA ILE A 92 -14.05 -8.51 12.04
C ILE A 92 -13.39 -7.94 13.28
N GLU A 93 -12.38 -8.64 13.79
CA GLU A 93 -11.50 -8.12 14.84
C GLU A 93 -10.10 -7.96 14.27
N GLY A 94 -9.51 -6.79 14.51
CA GLY A 94 -8.23 -6.41 13.92
C GLY A 94 -7.62 -5.15 14.52
N ILE A 95 -6.53 -4.70 13.94
CA ILE A 95 -5.76 -3.52 14.39
C ILE A 95 -5.75 -2.45 13.31
N VAL A 96 -5.88 -1.19 13.69
CA VAL A 96 -5.72 -0.05 12.77
C VAL A 96 -4.25 0.11 12.42
N VAL A 97 -3.90 -0.12 11.15
CA VAL A 97 -2.50 -0.17 10.66
C VAL A 97 -2.09 1.07 9.88
N ASP A 98 -2.95 2.07 9.75
CA ASP A 98 -2.64 3.33 9.10
C ASP A 98 -3.33 4.51 9.80
N GLU A 99 -2.91 5.73 9.48
CA GLU A 99 -3.56 6.94 10.02
C GLU A 99 -5.01 7.01 9.51
N PRO A 100 -5.99 7.24 10.41
CA PRO A 100 -7.39 7.45 10.01
C PRO A 100 -7.52 8.60 9.01
N ASP A 101 -8.04 8.31 7.81
CA ASP A 101 -8.36 9.35 6.81
C ASP A 101 -9.71 9.97 7.16
N VAL A 102 -9.66 11.11 7.86
CA VAL A 102 -10.83 11.86 8.32
C VAL A 102 -11.36 12.71 7.16
N ARG A 103 -12.58 12.39 6.70
CA ARG A 103 -13.33 13.18 5.71
C ARG A 103 -14.52 13.88 6.38
N ASP A 104 -15.21 14.72 5.61
CA ASP A 104 -16.35 15.51 6.11
C ASP A 104 -17.45 14.66 6.73
N ALA A 105 -17.81 13.54 6.11
CA ALA A 105 -18.96 12.71 6.52
C ALA A 105 -18.56 11.41 7.24
N ALA A 106 -17.33 10.93 7.07
CA ALA A 106 -16.89 9.64 7.57
C ALA A 106 -15.37 9.57 7.72
N ILE A 107 -14.91 8.60 8.50
CA ILE A 107 -13.50 8.25 8.63
C ILE A 107 -13.26 6.94 7.88
N ASN A 108 -12.24 6.93 7.04
CA ASN A 108 -11.76 5.71 6.39
C ASN A 108 -10.61 5.13 7.24
N LEU A 109 -10.82 3.93 7.77
CA LEU A 109 -9.85 3.19 8.56
C LEU A 109 -9.28 2.04 7.75
N ARG A 110 -7.96 1.84 7.81
CA ARG A 110 -7.31 0.64 7.29
C ARG A 110 -7.10 -0.33 8.45
N LEU A 111 -7.92 -1.38 8.48
CA LEU A 111 -7.88 -2.40 9.52
C LEU A 111 -7.17 -3.65 8.99
N GLN A 112 -6.09 -4.06 9.65
CA GLN A 112 -5.53 -5.40 9.45
C GLN A 112 -6.44 -6.39 10.17
N ALA A 113 -7.15 -7.22 9.42
CA ALA A 113 -7.98 -8.28 9.97
C ALA A 113 -7.08 -9.36 10.59
N GLU A 114 -7.45 -9.82 11.78
CA GLU A 114 -6.80 -10.95 12.47
C GLU A 114 -7.77 -12.12 12.65
N SER A 115 -9.07 -11.82 12.83
CA SER A 115 -10.09 -12.84 12.90
C SER A 115 -11.44 -12.34 12.39
N VAL A 116 -12.22 -13.26 11.84
CA VAL A 116 -13.60 -13.04 11.42
C VAL A 116 -14.50 -13.98 12.20
N ARG A 117 -15.58 -13.43 12.74
CA ARG A 117 -16.65 -14.18 13.38
C ARG A 117 -17.84 -14.21 12.42
N VAL A 118 -18.09 -15.41 11.88
CA VAL A 118 -19.25 -15.71 11.04
C VAL A 118 -20.17 -16.63 11.83
N ARG A 119 -21.36 -16.14 12.17
CA ARG A 119 -22.33 -16.85 13.03
C ARG A 119 -21.70 -17.23 14.38
N ASN A 120 -21.41 -18.52 14.61
CA ASN A 120 -20.79 -19.06 15.82
C ASN A 120 -19.35 -19.54 15.64
N SER A 121 -18.77 -19.44 14.44
CA SER A 121 -17.38 -19.84 14.19
C SER A 121 -16.49 -18.61 14.10
N VAL A 122 -15.41 -18.61 14.88
CA VAL A 122 -14.30 -17.67 14.73
C VAL A 122 -13.25 -18.33 13.85
N ARG A 123 -12.81 -17.63 12.81
CA ARG A 123 -11.72 -18.05 11.92
C ARG A 123 -10.64 -16.99 11.93
N GLU A 124 -9.39 -17.41 11.96
CA GLU A 124 -8.28 -16.48 11.76
C GLU A 124 -8.17 -16.15 10.28
N VAL A 125 -7.94 -14.87 10.01
CA VAL A 125 -7.89 -14.35 8.65
C VAL A 125 -6.79 -13.30 8.55
N GLU A 126 -6.27 -13.15 7.34
CA GLU A 126 -5.30 -12.13 6.99
C GLU A 126 -5.82 -11.22 5.89
N GLY A 127 -5.38 -9.97 5.92
CA GLY A 127 -5.67 -8.98 4.90
C GLY A 127 -6.07 -7.63 5.48
N VAL A 128 -5.92 -6.59 4.67
CA VAL A 128 -6.31 -5.22 5.04
C VAL A 128 -7.69 -4.91 4.48
N VAL A 129 -8.58 -4.43 5.34
CA VAL A 129 -9.93 -3.98 5.01
C VAL A 129 -10.01 -2.48 5.15
N LEU A 130 -10.62 -1.81 4.17
CA LEU A 130 -10.98 -0.41 4.28
C LEU A 130 -12.36 -0.27 4.90
N ILE A 131 -12.43 0.29 6.10
CA ILE A 131 -13.65 0.39 6.89
C ILE A 131 -14.06 1.86 6.99
N GLN A 132 -15.27 2.18 6.55
CA GLN A 132 -15.84 3.51 6.68
C GLN A 132 -16.72 3.59 7.92
N VAL A 133 -16.36 4.47 8.85
CA VAL A 133 -17.00 4.64 10.16
C VAL A 133 -17.46 6.08 10.39
N PRO A 134 -18.41 6.32 11.31
CA PRO A 134 -18.76 7.67 11.75
C PRO A 134 -17.56 8.40 12.37
N ARG A 135 -17.61 9.73 12.38
CA ARG A 135 -16.49 10.58 12.85
C ARG A 135 -16.19 10.46 14.35
N TYR A 136 -17.17 10.05 15.14
CA TYR A 136 -17.05 9.92 16.59
C TYR A 136 -17.53 8.54 17.06
N PRO A 137 -16.84 7.92 18.04
CA PRO A 137 -15.63 8.42 18.73
C PRO A 137 -14.37 8.39 17.84
N PRO A 138 -13.33 9.20 18.14
CA PRO A 138 -12.07 9.16 17.40
C PRO A 138 -11.37 7.82 17.64
N ILE A 139 -10.88 7.22 16.57
CA ILE A 139 -10.15 5.96 16.60
C ILE A 139 -8.70 6.28 16.26
N GLU A 140 -7.76 5.81 17.08
CA GLU A 140 -6.34 6.08 16.90
C GLU A 140 -5.64 4.96 16.14
N TYR A 141 -4.50 5.30 15.54
CA TYR A 141 -3.57 4.32 14.99
C TYR A 141 -3.12 3.31 16.06
N GLY A 142 -3.14 2.02 15.69
CA GLY A 142 -2.79 0.92 16.58
C GLY A 142 -3.89 0.51 17.55
N ALA A 143 -5.08 1.13 17.51
CA ALA A 143 -6.22 0.67 18.28
C ALA A 143 -6.72 -0.69 17.76
N ARG A 144 -7.10 -1.58 18.68
CA ARG A 144 -7.83 -2.80 18.33
C ARG A 144 -9.31 -2.47 18.20
N VAL A 145 -9.89 -2.86 17.07
CA VAL A 145 -11.27 -2.54 16.74
C VAL A 145 -12.01 -3.80 16.33
N ARG A 146 -13.22 -3.94 16.85
CA ARG A 146 -14.22 -4.89 16.38
C ARG A 146 -15.17 -4.14 15.46
N ALA A 147 -15.17 -4.48 14.18
CA ALA A 147 -16.04 -3.89 13.17
C ALA A 147 -17.15 -4.86 12.79
N PHE A 148 -18.41 -4.40 12.82
CA PHE A 148 -19.58 -5.13 12.37
C PHE A 148 -20.15 -4.50 11.11
N GLY A 149 -20.37 -5.32 10.09
CA GLY A 149 -20.96 -4.90 8.82
C GLY A 149 -20.85 -5.97 7.74
N VAL A 150 -21.17 -5.59 6.51
CA VAL A 150 -21.04 -6.45 5.33
C VAL A 150 -19.75 -6.09 4.62
N LEU A 151 -18.90 -7.09 4.37
CA LEU A 151 -17.75 -6.94 3.49
C LEU A 151 -18.23 -6.86 2.05
N GLN A 152 -17.70 -5.92 1.30
CA GLN A 152 -18.03 -5.71 -0.11
C GLN A 152 -16.77 -5.75 -0.94
N THR A 153 -16.91 -6.26 -2.16
CA THR A 153 -15.85 -6.10 -3.16
C THR A 153 -15.81 -4.64 -3.61
N PRO A 154 -14.64 -3.98 -3.61
CA PRO A 154 -14.54 -2.61 -4.07
C PRO A 154 -15.13 -2.41 -5.48
N PRO A 155 -15.90 -1.34 -5.69
CA PRO A 155 -16.50 -1.05 -7.00
C PRO A 155 -15.42 -0.73 -8.03
N ALA A 156 -15.68 -1.08 -9.28
CA ALA A 156 -14.96 -0.55 -10.43
C ALA A 156 -15.89 0.42 -11.15
N PHE A 157 -15.46 1.67 -11.33
CA PHE A 157 -16.20 2.67 -12.11
C PHE A 157 -15.71 2.65 -13.56
N GLU A 158 -16.53 3.12 -14.51
CA GLU A 158 -16.24 3.04 -15.95
C GLU A 158 -14.90 3.72 -16.31
N ASP A 159 -14.66 4.94 -15.81
CA ASP A 159 -13.43 5.69 -16.10
C ASP A 159 -12.28 5.42 -15.11
N PHE A 160 -12.59 4.83 -13.94
CA PHE A 160 -11.62 4.60 -12.88
C PHE A 160 -11.93 3.35 -12.05
N SER A 161 -11.04 2.36 -12.13
CA SER A 161 -11.13 1.16 -11.30
C SER A 161 -10.63 1.45 -9.88
N TYR A 162 -11.55 1.86 -9.00
CA TYR A 162 -11.24 2.03 -7.58
C TYR A 162 -10.77 0.73 -6.92
N ARG A 163 -11.28 -0.41 -7.41
CA ARG A 163 -10.77 -1.75 -7.08
C ARG A 163 -9.28 -1.90 -7.34
N ASP A 164 -8.81 -1.57 -8.54
CA ASP A 164 -7.38 -1.74 -8.87
C ASP A 164 -6.50 -0.77 -8.09
N PHE A 165 -7.01 0.43 -7.80
CA PHE A 165 -6.33 1.39 -6.92
C PHE A 165 -6.14 0.83 -5.51
N LEU A 166 -7.20 0.26 -4.90
CA LEU A 166 -7.12 -0.36 -3.57
C LEU A 166 -6.29 -1.65 -3.56
N ALA A 167 -6.39 -2.47 -4.60
CA ALA A 167 -5.62 -3.71 -4.72
C ALA A 167 -4.10 -3.45 -4.71
N ARG A 168 -3.65 -2.36 -5.35
CA ARG A 168 -2.23 -1.92 -5.30
C ARG A 168 -1.78 -1.50 -3.89
N GLN A 169 -2.71 -1.14 -3.03
CA GLN A 169 -2.48 -0.85 -1.61
C GLN A 169 -2.64 -2.09 -0.73
N GLY A 170 -2.89 -3.27 -1.31
CA GLY A 170 -3.14 -4.52 -0.58
C GLY A 170 -4.53 -4.63 0.03
N ILE A 171 -5.46 -3.76 -0.39
CA ILE A 171 -6.83 -3.69 0.11
C ILE A 171 -7.76 -4.31 -0.93
N TYR A 172 -8.41 -5.42 -0.57
CA TYR A 172 -9.29 -6.17 -1.47
C TYR A 172 -10.74 -6.21 -0.98
N SER A 173 -11.01 -5.59 0.17
CA SER A 173 -12.32 -5.60 0.82
C SER A 173 -12.63 -4.23 1.41
N THR A 174 -13.86 -3.78 1.23
CA THR A 174 -14.39 -2.57 1.86
C THR A 174 -15.56 -2.90 2.78
N MET A 175 -15.77 -2.09 3.81
CA MET A 175 -16.95 -2.18 4.67
C MET A 175 -17.51 -0.78 4.86
N TYR A 176 -18.67 -0.51 4.29
CA TYR A 176 -19.34 0.78 4.43
C TYR A 176 -20.26 0.80 5.65
N ARG A 177 -20.33 1.96 6.32
CA ARG A 177 -21.20 2.20 7.49
C ARG A 177 -21.02 1.15 8.59
N ALA A 178 -19.78 0.74 8.82
CA ALA A 178 -19.47 -0.24 9.84
C ALA A 178 -19.75 0.33 11.24
N ARG A 179 -20.27 -0.51 12.12
CA ARG A 179 -20.30 -0.21 13.55
C ARG A 179 -19.01 -0.71 14.16
N VAL A 180 -18.31 0.17 14.87
CA VAL A 180 -17.00 -0.14 15.44
C VAL A 180 -17.04 -0.01 16.96
N GLU A 181 -16.49 -1.02 17.61
CA GLU A 181 -16.22 -1.03 19.04
C GLU A 181 -14.70 -1.09 19.23
N VAL A 182 -14.16 -0.12 19.97
CA VAL A 182 -12.74 -0.11 20.33
C VAL A 182 -12.57 -1.04 21.52
N ASN A 183 -11.65 -1.99 21.40
CA ASN A 183 -11.27 -2.89 22.47
C ASN A 183 -9.83 -2.62 22.88
N ASP A 184 -9.51 -2.82 24.15
CA ASP A 184 -8.12 -2.82 24.60
C ASP A 184 -7.46 -4.15 24.23
N GLY A 185 -6.37 -4.07 23.46
CA GLY A 185 -5.58 -5.24 23.11
C GLY A 185 -4.48 -4.93 22.10
N GLU A 186 -3.40 -5.68 22.18
CA GLU A 186 -2.27 -5.58 21.25
C GLU A 186 -2.45 -6.49 20.05
N ALA A 187 -1.88 -6.11 18.91
CA ALA A 187 -1.80 -6.95 17.72
C ALA A 187 -1.29 -8.36 18.05
N LYS A 188 -1.95 -9.39 17.49
CA LYS A 188 -1.49 -10.78 17.59
C LYS A 188 -0.20 -10.98 16.81
N ASP A 189 -0.12 -10.38 15.63
CA ASP A 189 1.04 -10.51 14.76
C ASP A 189 2.23 -9.67 15.26
N PHE A 190 3.41 -10.29 15.28
CA PHE A 190 4.66 -9.69 15.74
C PHE A 190 5.04 -8.47 14.91
N PHE A 191 4.95 -8.56 13.57
CA PHE A 191 5.34 -7.46 12.68
C PHE A 191 4.39 -6.27 12.82
N THR A 192 3.09 -6.54 12.89
CA THR A 192 2.06 -5.52 13.14
C THR A 192 2.29 -4.84 14.49
N ARG A 193 2.59 -5.60 15.55
CA ARG A 193 2.91 -5.04 16.87
C ARG A 193 4.16 -4.16 16.83
N LEU A 194 5.22 -4.62 16.17
CA LEU A 194 6.45 -3.85 16.02
C LEU A 194 6.21 -2.56 15.23
N ARG A 195 5.45 -2.63 14.14
CA ARG A 195 5.04 -1.46 13.34
C ARG A 195 4.23 -0.48 14.18
N VAL A 196 3.26 -0.94 14.96
CA VAL A 196 2.48 -0.07 15.85
C VAL A 196 3.39 0.59 16.88
N MET A 197 4.29 -0.16 17.51
CA MET A 197 5.23 0.36 18.51
C MET A 197 6.14 1.47 17.97
N ILE A 198 6.64 1.31 16.74
CA ILE A 198 7.55 2.27 16.11
C ILE A 198 6.80 3.54 15.65
N PHE A 199 5.64 3.38 15.00
CA PHE A 199 4.96 4.49 14.33
C PHE A 199 3.96 5.23 15.23
N LYS A 200 3.39 4.59 16.26
CA LYS A 200 2.45 5.24 17.19
C LYS A 200 2.99 6.55 17.80
N PRO A 201 4.23 6.63 18.35
CA PRO A 201 4.75 7.89 18.87
C PRO A 201 4.91 8.97 17.78
N ILE A 202 5.23 8.57 16.54
CA ILE A 202 5.36 9.49 15.41
C ILE A 202 4.00 10.12 15.07
N PHE A 203 2.94 9.30 15.01
CA PHE A 203 1.59 9.81 14.74
C PHE A 203 1.03 10.67 15.88
N ILE A 204 1.33 10.34 17.14
CA ILE A 204 0.97 11.18 18.28
C ILE A 204 1.68 12.54 18.18
N PHE A 205 2.97 12.54 17.85
CA PHE A 205 3.73 13.77 17.66
C PHE A 205 3.16 14.61 16.51
N LYS A 206 2.90 13.99 15.35
CA LYS A 206 2.28 14.63 14.18
C LYS A 206 0.95 15.27 14.56
N SER A 207 0.07 14.54 15.26
CA SER A 207 -1.25 15.03 15.69
C SER A 207 -1.14 16.25 16.59
N ARG A 208 -0.23 16.24 17.57
CA ARG A 208 0.03 17.39 18.45
C ARG A 208 0.62 18.59 17.71
N ALA A 209 1.47 18.34 16.72
CA ALA A 209 2.03 19.40 15.89
C ALA A 209 0.94 20.07 15.04
N ILE A 210 0.05 19.29 14.42
CA ILE A 210 -1.13 19.82 13.69
C ILE A 210 -1.99 20.65 14.64
N GLU A 211 -2.36 20.11 15.80
CA GLU A 211 -3.19 20.82 16.78
C GLU A 211 -2.55 22.15 17.22
N SER A 212 -1.23 22.17 17.42
CA SER A 212 -0.50 23.39 17.79
C SER A 212 -0.50 24.42 16.66
N ILE A 213 -0.33 24.00 15.41
CA ILE A 213 -0.41 24.87 14.23
C ILE A 213 -1.81 25.46 14.10
N LEU A 214 -2.84 24.64 14.15
CA LEU A 214 -4.24 25.07 14.01
C LEU A 214 -4.72 25.98 15.15
N LYS A 215 -4.11 25.88 16.34
CA LYS A 215 -4.36 26.83 17.45
C LYS A 215 -3.63 28.16 17.27
N THR A 216 -2.50 28.16 16.56
CA THR A 216 -1.64 29.35 16.41
C THR A 216 -2.02 30.17 15.19
N PHE A 217 -2.43 29.53 14.10
CA PHE A 217 -2.74 30.16 12.83
C PHE A 217 -4.21 29.97 12.47
N PRO A 218 -4.92 31.03 12.04
CA PRO A 218 -6.30 30.90 11.56
C PRO A 218 -6.36 30.10 10.25
N GLU A 219 -7.55 29.63 9.91
CA GLU A 219 -7.81 29.08 8.57
C GLU A 219 -7.86 30.21 7.53
N PRO A 220 -7.32 30.03 6.31
CA PRO A 220 -6.74 28.80 5.73
C PRO A 220 -5.23 28.60 5.96
N GLN A 221 -4.56 29.52 6.68
CA GLN A 221 -3.10 29.50 6.86
C GLN A 221 -2.65 28.29 7.67
N GLY A 222 -3.41 27.91 8.71
CA GLY A 222 -3.16 26.71 9.52
C GLY A 222 -3.17 25.43 8.68
N ALA A 223 -4.20 25.24 7.84
CA ALA A 223 -4.26 24.12 6.90
C ALA A 223 -3.10 24.12 5.90
N LEU A 224 -2.75 25.28 5.33
CA LEU A 224 -1.63 25.39 4.39
C LEU A 224 -0.30 25.02 5.04
N ILE A 225 0.00 25.55 6.23
CA ILE A 225 1.25 25.25 6.96
C ILE A 225 1.30 23.77 7.34
N SER A 226 0.17 23.19 7.77
CA SER A 226 0.07 21.76 8.08
C SER A 226 0.31 20.88 6.85
N GLY A 227 -0.21 21.28 5.69
CA GLY A 227 0.07 20.63 4.41
C GLY A 227 1.55 20.65 4.04
N ILE A 228 2.17 21.84 4.11
CA ILE A 228 3.58 22.02 3.73
C ILE A 228 4.54 21.28 4.68
N LEU A 229 4.33 21.36 5.99
CA LEU A 229 5.26 20.83 6.98
C LEU A 229 5.01 19.36 7.33
N LEU A 230 3.75 18.95 7.38
CA LEU A 230 3.33 17.65 7.91
C LEU A 230 2.63 16.76 6.86
N GLY A 231 2.48 17.25 5.62
CA GLY A 231 1.89 16.51 4.52
C GLY A 231 0.38 16.29 4.65
N VAL A 232 -0.32 17.17 5.36
CA VAL A 232 -1.78 17.10 5.55
C VAL A 232 -2.47 18.06 4.59
N ASP A 233 -2.80 17.59 3.40
CA ASP A 233 -3.40 18.39 2.33
C ASP A 233 -4.94 18.36 2.31
N SER A 234 -5.57 17.39 2.99
CA SER A 234 -7.02 17.19 3.02
C SER A 234 -7.83 18.37 3.55
N ASN A 235 -7.23 19.25 4.36
CA ASN A 235 -7.91 20.40 4.97
C ASN A 235 -7.69 21.72 4.21
N ILE A 236 -6.93 21.74 3.11
CA ILE A 236 -6.66 22.99 2.37
C ILE A 236 -7.87 23.36 1.53
N PRO A 237 -8.48 24.55 1.72
CA PRO A 237 -9.69 24.93 1.00
C PRO A 237 -9.51 24.90 -0.51
N GLU A 238 -10.53 24.42 -1.21
CA GLU A 238 -10.49 24.25 -2.67
C GLU A 238 -10.23 25.58 -3.41
N SER A 239 -10.75 26.69 -2.89
CA SER A 239 -10.48 28.03 -3.41
C SER A 239 -8.99 28.39 -3.38
N LEU A 240 -8.29 28.00 -2.31
CA LEU A 240 -6.85 28.21 -2.17
C LEU A 240 -6.06 27.28 -3.09
N GLN A 241 -6.45 26.00 -3.18
CA GLN A 241 -5.85 25.07 -4.15
C GLN A 241 -6.01 25.57 -5.59
N ASN A 242 -7.18 26.13 -5.92
CA ASN A 242 -7.47 26.74 -7.22
C ASN A 242 -6.58 27.97 -7.46
N ALA A 243 -6.37 28.83 -6.47
CA ALA A 243 -5.47 29.98 -6.59
C ALA A 243 -4.02 29.54 -6.89
N PHE A 244 -3.51 28.51 -6.20
CA PHE A 244 -2.19 27.93 -6.48
C PHE A 244 -2.13 27.30 -7.89
N ARG A 245 -3.21 26.67 -8.35
CA ARG A 245 -3.32 26.09 -9.69
C ARG A 245 -3.27 27.16 -10.78
N VAL A 246 -4.06 28.23 -10.62
CA VAL A 246 -4.12 29.36 -11.56
C VAL A 246 -2.78 30.08 -11.68
N THR A 247 -2.07 30.23 -10.56
CA THR A 247 -0.75 30.91 -10.53
C THR A 247 0.42 29.98 -10.88
N GLY A 248 0.18 28.69 -11.15
CA GLY A 248 1.23 27.71 -11.45
C GLY A 248 2.09 27.30 -10.25
N THR A 249 1.66 27.60 -9.03
CA THR A 249 2.40 27.40 -7.78
C THR A 249 1.90 26.22 -6.95
N SER A 250 1.11 25.31 -7.54
CA SER A 250 0.62 24.08 -6.88
C SER A 250 1.71 23.19 -6.27
N HIS A 251 2.93 23.26 -6.81
CA HIS A 251 4.08 22.49 -6.29
C HIS A 251 4.53 22.92 -4.88
N ILE A 252 4.10 24.09 -4.39
CA ILE A 252 4.36 24.55 -3.02
C ILE A 252 3.52 23.75 -2.01
N VAL A 253 2.31 23.34 -2.41
CA VAL A 253 1.34 22.66 -1.55
C VAL A 253 1.60 21.16 -1.44
N ALA A 254 2.13 20.55 -2.51
CA ALA A 254 2.57 19.16 -2.48
C ALA A 254 3.88 19.00 -1.68
N ILE A 255 4.19 17.78 -1.22
CA ILE A 255 5.48 17.45 -0.60
C ILE A 255 6.60 17.92 -1.55
N SER A 256 7.25 19.04 -1.18
CA SER A 256 8.26 19.66 -2.02
C SER A 256 9.55 18.84 -1.98
N GLY A 257 10.30 18.81 -3.09
CA GLY A 257 11.63 18.20 -3.14
C GLY A 257 12.60 18.80 -2.10
N PHE A 258 12.32 20.00 -1.61
CA PHE A 258 13.05 20.64 -0.52
C PHE A 258 12.85 19.91 0.81
N ASN A 259 11.63 19.51 1.17
CA ASN A 259 11.37 18.71 2.37
C ASN A 259 12.14 17.38 2.35
N ILE A 260 12.16 16.72 1.18
CA ILE A 260 12.93 15.49 0.96
C ILE A 260 14.44 15.76 1.10
N SER A 261 14.92 16.89 0.58
CA SER A 261 16.33 17.28 0.67
C SER A 261 16.77 17.58 2.10
N ILE A 262 15.93 18.24 2.92
CA ILE A 262 16.18 18.46 4.35
C ILE A 262 16.28 17.13 5.08
N ILE A 263 15.30 16.24 4.90
CA ILE A 263 15.29 14.92 5.54
C ILE A 263 16.53 14.12 5.12
N ALA A 264 16.85 14.09 3.83
CA ALA A 264 18.05 13.46 3.31
C ALA A 264 19.31 14.03 3.97
N GLY A 265 19.42 15.35 4.09
CA GLY A 265 20.54 16.02 4.77
C GLY A 265 20.68 15.64 6.24
N ILE A 266 19.58 15.62 7.00
CA ILE A 266 19.57 15.20 8.41
C ILE A 266 20.01 13.73 8.54
N VAL A 267 19.41 12.85 7.74
CA VAL A 267 19.73 11.41 7.75
C VAL A 267 21.19 11.22 7.35
N SER A 268 21.66 11.82 6.26
CA SER A 268 23.07 11.74 5.84
C SER A 268 24.03 12.26 6.92
N SER A 269 23.67 13.32 7.64
CA SER A 269 24.47 13.84 8.75
C SER A 269 24.55 12.86 9.92
N LEU A 270 23.42 12.26 10.33
CA LEU A 270 23.40 11.22 11.36
C LEU A 270 24.20 9.99 10.94
N PHE A 271 24.03 9.51 9.71
CA PHE A 271 24.75 8.34 9.19
C PHE A 271 26.26 8.61 9.09
N ARG A 272 26.68 9.80 8.65
CA ARG A 272 28.11 10.20 8.69
C ARG A 272 28.67 10.18 10.10
N LYS A 273 27.88 10.63 11.08
CA LYS A 273 28.28 10.64 12.50
C LYS A 273 28.36 9.23 13.11
N ILE A 274 27.48 8.32 12.71
CA ILE A 274 27.41 6.95 13.25
C ILE A 274 28.43 6.01 12.56
N PHE A 275 28.59 6.11 11.24
CA PHE A 275 29.45 5.20 10.47
C PHE A 275 30.85 5.74 10.18
N GLY A 276 31.13 7.01 10.53
CA GLY A 276 32.40 7.67 10.32
C GLY A 276 32.72 7.88 8.83
N GLU A 277 33.51 8.92 8.53
CA GLU A 277 34.12 9.02 7.20
C GLU A 277 35.13 7.88 7.05
N ARG A 278 34.79 6.84 6.28
CA ARG A 278 35.83 6.01 5.69
C ARG A 278 36.60 6.92 4.72
N ARG A 279 37.70 7.49 5.21
CA ARG A 279 38.73 8.12 4.37
C ARG A 279 39.17 7.05 3.35
N ALA A 280 38.82 7.29 2.09
CA ALA A 280 39.42 6.59 0.96
C ALA A 280 40.87 7.04 0.80
#